data_AF-A0A7H8T739-F1
#
_entry.id   AF-A0A7H8T739-F1
#
_cell.length_a   1.000
_cell.length_b   1.000
_cell.length_c   1.000
_cell.angle_alpha   90.00
_cell.angle_beta   90.00
_cell.angle_gamma   90.00
#
_symmetry.space_group_name_H-M   'P 1'
#
loop_
_entity.id
_entity.type
_entity.pdbx_description
1 polymer ?
#
loop_
_entity_poly.entity_id
_entity_poly.type
_entity_poly.pdbx_seq_one_letter_code
_entity_poly.pdbx_strand_id
1 'polypeptide(L)'
;MPTHAHQPRPEDVREIRYPIAHDYVKDWTAERALVELIANALDEDPHAAVTWDQGILTIEDQGPGIPRTGLLLGASRKNDQQIGQFGEGKKLAALVLAREPKIGLVQFDTVGYSFRPILKDSTYLAEVPSADDAATPRVLHYQYWTTSRSRGTRISIECPQPLAEDIIGRVRYLAAPGYRPPQDRAQIILNEEPGRIYVGGILVSRDERLAASYDLPLTAKGEQNRDRTIVDGAALETHIRTALAASTDPRVIDRFVDRALNGPRLSAVETYFGQVGDFAVRHAFREYANRHWGADDVYHNGGNKAVEDELHLQGRGITCLTSKLNQDMHRTLMSLLGVKPVHEAVTHHARQYPRTQWIKLDDVSIDRRRTLDLACAVFRSAFGLDALGEVKVYREDEGSTRYCTSGIYQPANDVTGLKESTLDHLNTTLRVVFHEGGHRRAARDGHLTSSDRSESFEFAMHDMGGHLLHLLITPAPHRLPLLDPAAWHGTPLPDGT
;
A
#
# COMPACT_ATOMS: atom_id res chain seq x y z
N MET A 1 -31.42 -22.86 -37.92
CA MET A 1 -31.59 -21.77 -36.93
C MET A 1 -31.99 -20.53 -37.68
N PRO A 2 -33.00 -19.75 -37.25
CA PRO A 2 -33.47 -18.61 -38.01
C PRO A 2 -32.40 -17.51 -37.96
N THR A 3 -32.05 -17.02 -39.14
CA THR A 3 -31.17 -15.86 -39.39
C THR A 3 -31.55 -14.67 -38.50
N HIS A 4 -30.57 -14.14 -37.77
CA HIS A 4 -30.64 -12.97 -36.88
C HIS A 4 -30.80 -11.65 -37.66
N ALA A 5 -31.85 -11.55 -38.47
CA ALA A 5 -32.14 -10.33 -39.23
C ALA A 5 -33.16 -9.47 -38.49
N HIS A 6 -32.95 -8.14 -38.53
CA HIS A 6 -33.95 -7.16 -38.14
C HIS A 6 -35.31 -7.49 -38.78
N GLN A 7 -36.40 -7.38 -38.01
CA GLN A 7 -37.72 -7.46 -38.65
C GLN A 7 -37.83 -6.36 -39.71
N PRO A 8 -38.18 -6.70 -40.96
CA PRO A 8 -38.31 -5.72 -42.03
C PRO A 8 -39.36 -4.69 -41.64
N ARG A 9 -39.10 -3.43 -41.98
CA ARG A 9 -39.99 -2.30 -41.69
C ARG A 9 -41.36 -2.56 -42.36
N PRO A 10 -42.48 -2.64 -41.61
CA PRO A 10 -43.79 -2.80 -42.21
C PRO A 10 -44.28 -1.51 -42.88
N GLU A 11 -45.31 -1.61 -43.72
CA GLU A 11 -45.86 -0.46 -44.46
C GLU A 11 -46.51 0.58 -43.52
N ASP A 12 -47.14 0.14 -42.43
CA ASP A 12 -47.83 0.98 -41.44
C ASP A 12 -46.90 1.49 -40.32
N VAL A 13 -45.91 2.31 -40.68
CA VAL A 13 -45.04 2.97 -39.69
C VAL A 13 -45.66 4.28 -39.20
N ARG A 14 -45.81 4.39 -37.88
CA ARG A 14 -46.21 5.62 -37.18
C ARG A 14 -45.00 6.29 -36.55
N GLU A 15 -45.16 7.55 -36.15
CA GLU A 15 -44.06 8.36 -35.64
C GLU A 15 -44.44 9.10 -34.35
N ILE A 16 -43.56 9.06 -33.36
CA ILE A 16 -43.57 9.92 -32.18
C ILE A 16 -42.41 10.88 -32.32
N ARG A 17 -42.71 12.17 -32.36
CA ARG A 17 -41.70 13.22 -32.52
C ARG A 17 -41.31 13.74 -31.13
N TYR A 18 -40.01 13.78 -30.82
CA TYR A 18 -39.49 14.29 -29.55
C TYR A 18 -38.74 15.58 -29.79
N PRO A 19 -39.14 16.71 -29.18
CA PRO A 19 -38.43 17.98 -29.30
C PRO A 19 -37.15 17.99 -28.42
N ILE A 20 -36.30 16.98 -28.55
CA ILE A 20 -34.99 16.88 -27.90
C ILE A 20 -33.93 17.05 -28.98
N ALA A 21 -33.08 18.05 -28.84
CA ALA A 21 -31.98 18.30 -29.77
C ALA A 21 -31.00 17.12 -29.81
N HIS A 22 -30.44 16.84 -30.99
CA HIS A 22 -29.54 15.70 -31.19
C HIS A 22 -28.29 15.73 -30.29
N ASP A 23 -27.85 16.90 -29.86
CA ASP A 23 -26.68 17.16 -29.03
C ASP A 23 -27.02 17.28 -27.53
N TYR A 24 -28.27 17.07 -27.14
CA TYR A 24 -28.62 16.92 -25.72
C TYR A 24 -27.79 15.78 -25.11
N VAL A 25 -27.31 15.95 -23.88
CA VAL A 25 -26.32 15.06 -23.24
C VAL A 25 -25.10 14.75 -24.14
N LYS A 26 -24.51 15.76 -24.78
CA LYS A 26 -23.34 15.62 -25.68
C LYS A 26 -22.18 14.76 -25.15
N ASP A 27 -21.98 14.73 -23.83
CA ASP A 27 -20.90 13.97 -23.18
C ASP A 27 -21.23 12.47 -23.01
N TRP A 28 -22.45 12.03 -23.33
CA TRP A 28 -22.79 10.61 -23.38
C TRP A 28 -22.25 9.96 -24.66
N THR A 29 -21.51 8.88 -24.46
CA THR A 29 -20.98 8.02 -25.51
C THR A 29 -21.88 6.81 -25.75
N ALA A 30 -21.69 6.12 -26.88
CA ALA A 30 -22.43 4.88 -27.17
C ALA A 30 -22.16 3.78 -26.14
N GLU A 31 -20.94 3.68 -25.62
CA GLU A 31 -20.59 2.73 -24.56
C GLU A 31 -21.52 2.89 -23.36
N ARG A 32 -21.69 4.13 -22.92
CA ARG A 32 -22.53 4.47 -21.79
C ARG A 32 -24.01 4.21 -22.07
N ALA A 33 -24.48 4.55 -23.27
CA ALA A 33 -25.83 4.26 -23.70
C ALA A 33 -26.13 2.74 -23.68
N LEU A 34 -25.21 1.92 -24.18
CA LEU A 34 -25.34 0.46 -24.19
C LEU A 34 -25.33 -0.13 -22.78
N VAL A 35 -24.42 0.32 -21.90
CA VAL A 35 -24.40 -0.12 -20.48
C VAL A 35 -25.73 0.22 -19.79
N GLU A 36 -26.29 1.39 -20.04
CA GLU A 36 -27.60 1.77 -19.48
C GLU A 36 -28.73 0.87 -20.01
N LEU A 37 -28.71 0.47 -21.28
CA LEU A 37 -29.70 -0.48 -21.83
C LEU A 37 -29.55 -1.88 -21.22
N ILE A 38 -28.32 -2.36 -21.04
CA ILE A 38 -28.04 -3.65 -20.38
C ILE A 38 -28.49 -3.62 -18.91
N ALA A 39 -28.16 -2.56 -18.18
CA ALA A 39 -28.59 -2.36 -16.80
C ALA A 39 -30.13 -2.38 -16.69
N ASN A 40 -30.83 -1.74 -17.64
CA ASN A 40 -32.29 -1.78 -17.69
C ASN A 40 -32.84 -3.18 -17.99
N ALA A 41 -32.17 -3.98 -18.83
CA ALA A 41 -32.58 -5.36 -19.10
C ALA A 41 -32.38 -6.25 -17.85
N LEU A 42 -31.24 -6.11 -17.17
CA LEU A 42 -30.92 -6.84 -15.94
C LEU A 42 -31.84 -6.48 -14.77
N ASP A 43 -32.34 -5.24 -14.71
CA ASP A 43 -33.34 -4.79 -13.75
C ASP A 43 -34.70 -5.49 -13.93
N GLU A 44 -35.07 -5.79 -15.17
CA GLU A 44 -36.34 -6.44 -15.52
C GLU A 44 -36.23 -7.97 -15.47
N ASP A 45 -35.05 -8.49 -15.82
CA ASP A 45 -34.72 -9.92 -15.83
C ASP A 45 -33.25 -10.14 -15.45
N PRO A 46 -32.95 -10.68 -14.26
CA PRO A 46 -31.58 -11.03 -13.85
C PRO A 46 -30.88 -12.05 -14.77
N HIS A 47 -31.64 -12.73 -15.64
CA HIS A 47 -31.15 -13.67 -16.65
C HIS A 47 -31.15 -13.08 -18.07
N ALA A 48 -31.24 -11.75 -18.21
CA ALA A 48 -31.16 -11.08 -19.50
C ALA A 48 -29.91 -11.51 -20.27
N ALA A 49 -30.08 -11.81 -21.56
CA ALA A 49 -29.03 -12.25 -22.45
C ALA A 49 -28.46 -11.08 -23.23
N VAL A 50 -27.13 -11.01 -23.31
CA VAL A 50 -26.41 -10.03 -24.13
C VAL A 50 -25.42 -10.77 -25.01
N THR A 51 -25.62 -10.71 -26.33
CA THR A 51 -24.83 -11.45 -27.31
C THR A 51 -24.49 -10.57 -28.50
N TRP A 52 -23.29 -10.71 -29.04
CA TRP A 52 -22.94 -10.12 -30.33
C TRP A 52 -22.75 -11.21 -31.37
N ASP A 53 -23.42 -11.08 -32.51
CA ASP A 53 -23.27 -11.98 -33.66
C ASP A 53 -23.43 -11.20 -34.97
N GLN A 54 -22.58 -11.48 -35.95
CA GLN A 54 -22.64 -10.92 -37.30
C GLN A 54 -22.86 -9.39 -37.38
N GLY A 55 -22.23 -8.61 -36.49
CA GLY A 55 -22.37 -7.14 -36.48
C GLY A 55 -23.52 -6.60 -35.65
N ILE A 56 -24.31 -7.47 -34.99
CA ILE A 56 -25.48 -7.08 -34.20
C ILE A 56 -25.29 -7.48 -32.74
N LEU A 57 -25.26 -6.47 -31.86
CA LEU A 57 -25.43 -6.66 -30.42
C LEU A 57 -26.92 -6.81 -30.10
N THR A 58 -27.26 -7.91 -29.46
CA THR A 58 -28.62 -8.20 -28.98
C THR A 58 -28.64 -8.15 -27.46
N ILE A 59 -29.56 -7.36 -26.90
CA ILE A 59 -29.88 -7.33 -25.47
C ILE A 59 -31.32 -7.82 -25.32
N GLU A 60 -31.55 -8.92 -24.61
CA GLU A 60 -32.89 -9.52 -24.48
C GLU A 60 -33.24 -9.91 -23.05
N ASP A 61 -34.41 -9.45 -22.59
CA ASP A 61 -35.01 -9.81 -21.30
C ASP A 61 -36.32 -10.58 -21.49
N GLN A 62 -36.81 -11.22 -20.42
CA GLN A 62 -38.11 -11.90 -20.37
C GLN A 62 -39.15 -11.16 -19.51
N GLY A 63 -38.94 -9.86 -19.27
CA GLY A 63 -39.77 -9.00 -18.44
C GLY A 63 -41.12 -8.62 -19.06
N PRO A 64 -41.82 -7.62 -18.50
CA PRO A 64 -43.15 -7.19 -18.96
C PRO A 64 -43.13 -6.37 -20.26
N GLY A 65 -41.95 -6.01 -20.75
CA GLY A 65 -41.78 -5.10 -21.88
C GLY A 65 -41.86 -3.62 -21.50
N ILE A 66 -41.46 -2.76 -22.43
CA ILE A 66 -41.57 -1.30 -22.32
C ILE A 66 -43.05 -0.91 -22.47
N PRO A 67 -43.69 -0.30 -21.45
CA PRO A 67 -45.04 0.21 -21.59
C PRO A 67 -45.06 1.44 -22.52
N ARG A 68 -46.21 1.71 -23.16
CA ARG A 68 -46.37 2.90 -24.04
C ARG A 68 -46.02 4.21 -23.35
N THR A 69 -46.42 4.36 -22.08
CA THR A 69 -46.06 5.52 -21.24
C THR A 69 -44.55 5.61 -21.00
N GLY A 70 -43.84 4.49 -21.07
CA GLY A 70 -42.38 4.41 -20.98
C GLY A 70 -41.65 5.08 -22.15
N LEU A 71 -42.36 5.43 -23.23
CA LEU A 71 -41.82 6.28 -24.29
C LEU A 71 -41.88 7.77 -23.93
N LEU A 72 -42.74 8.21 -23.00
CA LEU A 72 -42.90 9.63 -22.65
C LEU A 72 -41.78 10.12 -21.71
N LEU A 73 -41.22 11.30 -21.98
CA LEU A 73 -40.31 11.98 -21.05
C LEU A 73 -41.06 12.37 -19.76
N GLY A 74 -40.37 12.35 -18.61
CA GLY A 74 -40.98 12.63 -17.30
C GLY A 74 -41.90 11.53 -16.74
N ALA A 75 -42.18 10.45 -17.47
CA ALA A 75 -42.93 9.30 -16.97
C ALA A 75 -41.98 8.15 -16.56
N SER A 76 -41.87 7.87 -15.25
CA SER A 76 -41.07 6.78 -14.69
C SER A 76 -41.86 5.99 -13.65
N ARG A 77 -41.58 4.68 -13.52
CA ARG A 77 -42.14 3.79 -12.50
C ARG A 77 -41.06 3.20 -11.56
N LYS A 78 -39.85 3.76 -11.57
CA LYS A 78 -38.68 3.16 -10.92
C LYS A 78 -38.68 3.32 -9.39
N ASN A 79 -38.03 2.38 -8.70
CA ASN A 79 -37.80 2.39 -7.25
C ASN A 79 -36.28 2.32 -6.93
N ASP A 80 -35.91 2.51 -5.66
CA ASP A 80 -34.50 2.65 -5.23
C ASP A 80 -33.64 1.38 -5.36
N GLN A 81 -34.25 0.22 -5.62
CA GLN A 81 -33.57 -1.07 -5.71
C GLN A 81 -33.03 -1.37 -7.12
N GLN A 82 -33.55 -0.69 -8.15
CA GLN A 82 -33.17 -0.89 -9.56
C GLN A 82 -31.80 -0.27 -9.90
N ILE A 83 -31.02 -0.91 -10.78
CA ILE A 83 -29.75 -0.44 -11.34
C ILE A 83 -29.95 0.92 -12.03
N GLY A 84 -31.02 1.12 -12.79
CA GLY A 84 -31.42 2.43 -13.33
C GLY A 84 -32.32 3.26 -12.39
N GLN A 85 -32.11 4.57 -12.28
CA GLN A 85 -32.83 5.45 -11.33
C GLN A 85 -33.89 6.36 -11.99
N PHE A 86 -33.56 7.06 -13.08
CA PHE A 86 -34.35 8.22 -13.51
C PHE A 86 -35.48 7.91 -14.52
N GLY A 87 -35.63 6.68 -15.01
CA GLY A 87 -36.64 6.33 -16.03
C GLY A 87 -36.45 7.01 -17.41
N GLU A 88 -35.51 7.94 -17.52
CA GLU A 88 -35.14 8.66 -18.74
C GLU A 88 -33.93 8.03 -19.45
N GLY A 89 -33.12 7.25 -18.73
CA GLY A 89 -31.87 6.66 -19.24
C GLY A 89 -32.03 5.92 -20.57
N LYS A 90 -33.07 5.08 -20.73
CA LYS A 90 -33.35 4.37 -21.99
C LYS A 90 -33.64 5.31 -23.17
N LYS A 91 -34.23 6.47 -22.91
CA LYS A 91 -34.58 7.47 -23.94
C LYS A 91 -33.34 8.24 -24.38
N LEU A 92 -32.52 8.63 -23.41
CA LEU A 92 -31.23 9.26 -23.66
C LEU A 92 -30.27 8.29 -24.35
N ALA A 93 -30.27 7.01 -23.97
CA ALA A 93 -29.52 5.97 -24.67
C ALA A 93 -29.98 5.86 -26.13
N ALA A 94 -31.29 5.85 -26.41
CA ALA A 94 -31.80 5.82 -27.77
C ALA A 94 -31.40 7.05 -28.61
N LEU A 95 -31.38 8.25 -28.01
CA LEU A 95 -30.86 9.47 -28.63
C LEU A 95 -29.38 9.33 -29.01
N VAL A 96 -28.56 8.89 -28.04
CA VAL A 96 -27.11 8.76 -28.18
C VAL A 96 -26.75 7.72 -29.23
N LEU A 97 -27.45 6.58 -29.24
CA LEU A 97 -27.20 5.55 -30.25
C LEU A 97 -27.63 6.00 -31.66
N ALA A 98 -28.72 6.77 -31.78
CA ALA A 98 -29.17 7.29 -33.08
C ALA A 98 -28.28 8.38 -33.68
N ARG A 99 -27.41 9.01 -32.87
CA ARG A 99 -26.47 10.04 -33.34
C ARG A 99 -25.04 9.52 -33.54
N GLU A 100 -24.68 8.40 -32.91
CA GLU A 100 -23.31 7.89 -32.92
C GLU A 100 -22.94 7.34 -34.31
N PRO A 101 -21.92 7.90 -35.00
CA PRO A 101 -21.55 7.46 -36.34
C PRO A 101 -21.12 5.99 -36.47
N LYS A 102 -20.62 5.40 -35.38
CA LYS A 102 -20.19 3.99 -35.34
C LYS A 102 -21.35 3.01 -35.11
N ILE A 103 -22.54 3.51 -34.76
CA ILE A 103 -23.73 2.70 -34.52
C ILE A 103 -24.59 2.75 -35.78
N GLY A 104 -24.99 1.58 -36.27
CA GLY A 104 -25.92 1.45 -37.38
C GLY A 104 -27.36 1.47 -36.90
N LEU A 105 -28.17 0.57 -37.45
CA LEU A 105 -29.57 0.44 -37.06
C LEU A 105 -29.73 0.03 -35.59
N VAL A 106 -30.61 0.73 -34.88
CA VAL A 106 -31.07 0.38 -33.53
C VAL A 106 -32.55 0.05 -33.59
N GLN A 107 -32.95 -1.12 -33.07
CA GLN A 107 -34.35 -1.54 -33.00
C GLN A 107 -34.69 -2.07 -31.61
N PHE A 108 -35.83 -1.63 -31.08
CA PHE A 108 -36.43 -2.13 -29.85
C PHE A 108 -37.69 -2.90 -30.21
N ASP A 109 -37.69 -4.20 -29.95
CA ASP A 109 -38.84 -5.10 -30.09
C ASP A 109 -39.39 -5.41 -28.70
N THR A 110 -40.55 -4.87 -28.36
CA THR A 110 -41.17 -5.00 -27.03
C THR A 110 -42.57 -5.59 -27.14
N VAL A 111 -43.23 -5.84 -26.01
CA VAL A 111 -44.57 -6.42 -25.96
C VAL A 111 -45.58 -5.56 -26.75
N GLY A 112 -46.12 -6.14 -27.82
CA GLY A 112 -47.16 -5.57 -28.67
C GLY A 112 -46.71 -4.52 -29.70
N TYR A 113 -45.46 -4.08 -29.68
CA TYR A 113 -44.95 -3.09 -30.64
C TYR A 113 -43.43 -3.09 -30.74
N SER A 114 -42.92 -2.53 -31.83
CA SER A 114 -41.50 -2.25 -32.01
C SER A 114 -41.29 -0.79 -32.35
N PHE A 115 -40.09 -0.27 -32.06
CA PHE A 115 -39.71 1.09 -32.43
C PHE A 115 -38.23 1.24 -32.74
N ARG A 116 -37.91 2.27 -33.52
CA ARG A 116 -36.55 2.68 -33.89
C ARG A 116 -36.32 4.16 -33.59
N PRO A 117 -35.22 4.52 -32.92
CA PRO A 117 -34.78 5.91 -32.83
C PRO A 117 -34.13 6.36 -34.12
N ILE A 118 -34.55 7.53 -34.60
CA ILE A 118 -33.93 8.21 -35.75
C ILE A 118 -33.81 9.71 -35.46
N LEU A 119 -32.85 10.35 -36.10
CA LEU A 119 -32.70 11.80 -36.07
C LEU A 119 -33.23 12.42 -37.36
N LYS A 120 -34.18 13.35 -37.22
CA LYS A 120 -34.75 14.11 -38.33
C LYS A 120 -34.62 15.61 -38.08
N ASP A 121 -34.61 16.39 -39.16
CA ASP A 121 -34.67 17.84 -39.07
C ASP A 121 -35.96 18.28 -38.39
N SER A 122 -35.86 19.20 -37.44
CA SER A 122 -36.98 19.73 -36.68
C SER A 122 -37.83 20.62 -37.56
N THR A 123 -39.12 20.28 -37.68
CA THR A 123 -40.12 21.16 -38.29
C THR A 123 -40.83 22.03 -37.25
N TYR A 124 -40.54 21.87 -35.95
CA TYR A 124 -41.23 22.58 -34.86
C TYR A 124 -40.95 24.08 -34.83
N LEU A 125 -39.77 24.46 -35.30
CA LEU A 125 -39.27 25.82 -35.25
C LEU A 125 -39.30 26.49 -36.62
N ALA A 126 -39.94 25.85 -37.62
CA ALA A 126 -40.00 26.36 -38.98
C ALA A 126 -40.68 27.75 -39.06
N GLU A 127 -41.61 28.03 -38.14
CA GLU A 127 -42.32 29.31 -38.04
C GLU A 127 -41.73 30.24 -36.97
N VAL A 128 -40.70 29.81 -36.24
CA VAL A 128 -40.04 30.61 -35.20
C VAL A 128 -38.90 31.38 -35.85
N PRO A 129 -38.92 32.74 -35.84
CA PRO A 129 -37.84 33.53 -36.43
C PRO A 129 -36.50 33.21 -35.75
N SER A 130 -35.49 32.83 -36.54
CA SER A 130 -34.12 32.61 -36.06
C SER A 130 -33.22 33.80 -36.40
N ALA A 131 -32.32 34.16 -35.50
CA ALA A 131 -31.22 35.10 -35.78
C ALA A 131 -29.97 34.38 -36.33
N ASP A 132 -29.88 33.06 -36.13
CA ASP A 132 -28.80 32.17 -36.58
C ASP A 132 -29.32 31.26 -37.70
N ASP A 133 -28.89 31.52 -38.94
CA ASP A 133 -29.42 30.91 -40.16
C ASP A 133 -28.35 30.04 -40.85
N ALA A 134 -28.09 28.84 -40.33
CA ALA A 134 -27.23 27.89 -41.06
C ALA A 134 -27.63 26.41 -41.01
N ALA A 135 -28.36 25.95 -39.98
CA ALA A 135 -28.76 24.54 -39.91
C ALA A 135 -30.09 24.34 -39.18
N THR A 136 -31.00 23.57 -39.80
CA THR A 136 -32.21 23.11 -39.13
C THR A 136 -31.81 22.17 -37.99
N PRO A 137 -32.25 22.42 -36.74
CA PRO A 137 -31.85 21.57 -35.62
C PRO A 137 -32.41 20.18 -35.81
N ARG A 138 -31.58 19.14 -35.64
CA ARG A 138 -32.05 17.75 -35.67
C ARG A 138 -32.59 17.32 -34.32
N VAL A 139 -33.69 16.59 -34.33
CA VAL A 139 -34.39 16.12 -33.12
C VAL A 139 -34.70 14.63 -33.20
N LEU A 140 -34.87 14.00 -32.05
CA LEU A 140 -35.18 12.58 -31.94
C LEU A 140 -36.61 12.27 -32.38
N HIS A 141 -36.76 11.23 -33.18
CA HIS A 141 -38.05 10.67 -33.56
C HIS A 141 -38.03 9.17 -33.27
N TYR A 142 -39.15 8.62 -32.80
CA TYR A 142 -39.39 7.19 -32.76
C TYR A 142 -40.34 6.78 -33.86
N GLN A 143 -39.86 5.96 -34.79
CA GLN A 143 -40.72 5.23 -35.72
C GLN A 143 -41.19 3.96 -35.03
N TYR A 144 -42.50 3.69 -35.01
CA TYR A 144 -43.05 2.54 -34.32
C TYR A 144 -44.17 1.86 -35.11
N TRP A 145 -44.38 0.57 -34.83
CA TRP A 145 -45.41 -0.27 -35.46
C TRP A 145 -45.82 -1.40 -34.50
N THR A 146 -46.98 -2.01 -34.73
CA THR A 146 -47.46 -3.12 -33.91
C THR A 146 -46.78 -4.44 -34.25
N THR A 147 -46.55 -5.27 -33.25
CA THR A 147 -45.96 -6.61 -33.43
C THR A 147 -46.69 -7.64 -32.57
N SER A 148 -46.42 -8.92 -32.85
CA SER A 148 -46.97 -10.06 -32.11
C SER A 148 -46.12 -10.48 -30.90
N ARG A 149 -45.04 -9.74 -30.57
CA ARG A 149 -44.21 -10.07 -29.41
C ARG A 149 -45.06 -10.00 -28.14
N SER A 150 -45.10 -11.11 -27.39
CA SER A 150 -45.97 -11.26 -26.22
C SER A 150 -45.22 -11.21 -24.90
N ARG A 151 -43.89 -11.21 -24.91
CA ARG A 151 -43.06 -11.21 -23.70
C ARG A 151 -41.70 -10.51 -23.91
N GLY A 152 -41.24 -9.80 -22.88
CA GLY A 152 -39.90 -9.22 -22.79
C GLY A 152 -39.60 -8.13 -23.82
N THR A 153 -38.38 -7.60 -23.74
CA THR A 153 -37.82 -6.69 -24.74
C THR A 153 -36.61 -7.32 -25.40
N ARG A 154 -36.47 -7.16 -26.71
CA ARG A 154 -35.23 -7.41 -27.46
C ARG A 154 -34.77 -6.11 -28.08
N ILE A 155 -33.52 -5.73 -27.83
CA ILE A 155 -32.88 -4.58 -28.43
C ILE A 155 -31.79 -5.10 -29.36
N SER A 156 -31.88 -4.77 -30.64
CA SER A 156 -30.88 -5.13 -31.66
C SER A 156 -30.16 -3.88 -32.11
N ILE A 157 -28.83 -3.87 -31.99
CA ILE A 157 -27.98 -2.72 -32.31
C ILE A 157 -26.89 -3.16 -33.27
N GLU A 158 -26.85 -2.58 -34.47
CA GLU A 158 -25.71 -2.75 -35.36
C GLU A 158 -24.49 -2.01 -34.80
N CYS A 159 -23.43 -2.74 -34.46
CA CYS A 159 -22.21 -2.15 -33.93
C CYS A 159 -20.95 -3.01 -34.18
N PRO A 160 -19.76 -2.40 -34.17
CA PRO A 160 -18.50 -3.13 -34.27
C PRO A 160 -18.31 -4.11 -33.12
N GLN A 161 -17.68 -5.26 -33.41
CA GLN A 161 -17.33 -6.28 -32.41
C GLN A 161 -16.54 -5.73 -31.22
N PRO A 162 -15.49 -4.90 -31.39
CA PRO A 162 -14.70 -4.42 -30.25
C PRO A 162 -15.50 -3.57 -29.26
N LEU A 163 -16.49 -2.82 -29.76
CA LEU A 163 -17.39 -2.06 -28.89
C LEU A 163 -18.26 -3.00 -28.06
N ALA A 164 -18.87 -4.01 -28.69
CA ALA A 164 -19.71 -4.97 -27.99
C ALA A 164 -18.93 -5.76 -26.91
N GLU A 165 -17.72 -6.21 -27.22
CA GLU A 165 -16.85 -6.92 -26.27
C GLU A 165 -16.46 -6.03 -25.08
N ASP A 166 -16.12 -4.76 -25.31
CA ASP A 166 -15.84 -3.82 -24.22
C ASP A 166 -17.06 -3.64 -23.31
N ILE A 167 -18.26 -3.47 -23.87
CA ILE A 167 -19.48 -3.29 -23.07
C ILE A 167 -19.83 -4.53 -22.27
N ILE A 168 -19.74 -5.71 -22.86
CA ILE A 168 -19.97 -6.97 -22.14
C ILE A 168 -18.95 -7.09 -20.99
N GLY A 169 -17.68 -6.74 -21.22
CA GLY A 169 -16.63 -6.76 -20.20
C GLY A 169 -16.83 -5.76 -19.05
N ARG A 170 -17.63 -4.70 -19.24
CA ARG A 170 -17.97 -3.72 -18.20
C ARG A 170 -19.03 -4.20 -17.21
N VAL A 171 -19.72 -5.30 -17.53
CA VAL A 171 -20.87 -5.78 -16.75
C VAL A 171 -20.57 -7.17 -16.17
N ARG A 172 -20.34 -7.24 -14.86
CA ARG A 172 -19.93 -8.48 -14.17
C ARG A 172 -20.99 -9.58 -14.24
N TYR A 173 -22.28 -9.25 -14.31
CA TYR A 173 -23.35 -10.24 -14.53
C TYR A 173 -23.16 -11.07 -15.81
N LEU A 174 -22.52 -10.48 -16.82
CA LEU A 174 -22.25 -11.12 -18.09
C LEU A 174 -20.86 -11.75 -18.13
N ALA A 175 -19.86 -11.08 -17.55
CA ALA A 175 -18.46 -11.49 -17.62
C ALA A 175 -18.06 -12.54 -16.56
N ALA A 176 -18.79 -12.66 -15.45
CA ALA A 176 -18.45 -13.53 -14.33
C ALA A 176 -19.60 -14.51 -14.01
N PRO A 177 -19.47 -15.80 -14.37
CA PRO A 177 -20.49 -16.81 -14.10
C PRO A 177 -20.83 -16.91 -12.61
N GLY A 178 -22.12 -16.89 -12.28
CA GLY A 178 -22.61 -16.97 -10.90
C GLY A 178 -22.40 -15.71 -10.06
N TYR A 179 -22.00 -14.60 -10.69
CA TYR A 179 -21.83 -13.33 -10.01
C TYR A 179 -23.10 -12.90 -9.27
N ARG A 180 -22.91 -12.36 -8.07
CA ARG A 180 -23.94 -11.71 -7.26
C ARG A 180 -23.39 -10.39 -6.73
N PRO A 181 -24.16 -9.30 -6.78
CA PRO A 181 -23.70 -8.03 -6.27
C PRO A 181 -23.50 -8.07 -4.75
N PRO A 182 -22.46 -7.39 -4.23
CA PRO A 182 -22.28 -7.24 -2.80
C PRO A 182 -23.49 -6.53 -2.18
N GLN A 183 -23.89 -6.96 -0.99
CA GLN A 183 -25.05 -6.40 -0.29
C GLN A 183 -24.63 -5.34 0.73
N ASP A 184 -23.70 -5.67 1.61
CA ASP A 184 -23.39 -4.81 2.77
C ASP A 184 -22.07 -4.03 2.63
N ARG A 185 -21.05 -4.65 2.04
CA ARG A 185 -19.68 -4.11 1.95
C ARG A 185 -19.12 -4.33 0.56
N ALA A 186 -18.20 -3.47 0.16
CA ALA A 186 -17.51 -3.64 -1.10
C ALA A 186 -16.81 -5.01 -1.16
N GLN A 187 -16.90 -5.67 -2.31
CA GLN A 187 -16.14 -6.87 -2.61
C GLN A 187 -14.75 -6.46 -3.12
N ILE A 188 -13.71 -7.06 -2.55
CA ILE A 188 -12.32 -6.90 -3.02
C ILE A 188 -12.05 -7.94 -4.10
N ILE A 189 -11.57 -7.51 -5.26
CA ILE A 189 -11.33 -8.36 -6.43
C ILE A 189 -9.82 -8.36 -6.71
N LEU A 190 -9.18 -9.52 -6.54
CA LEU A 190 -7.74 -9.71 -6.77
C LEU A 190 -7.41 -10.47 -8.07
N ASN A 191 -8.40 -11.13 -8.67
CA ASN A 191 -8.20 -12.02 -9.82
C ASN A 191 -8.42 -11.32 -11.18
N GLU A 192 -8.63 -10.01 -11.15
CA GLU A 192 -8.86 -9.18 -12.33
C GLU A 192 -7.79 -8.07 -12.38
N GLU A 193 -7.76 -7.33 -13.49
CA GLU A 193 -6.95 -6.12 -13.59
C GLU A 193 -7.32 -5.15 -12.45
N PRO A 194 -6.34 -4.63 -11.68
CA PRO A 194 -6.60 -3.72 -10.57
C PRO A 194 -7.09 -2.34 -11.05
N GLY A 195 -7.67 -1.56 -10.15
CA GLY A 195 -8.11 -0.20 -10.46
C GLY A 195 -9.51 -0.08 -11.03
N ARG A 196 -10.25 -1.17 -11.22
CA ARG A 196 -11.64 -1.12 -11.69
C ARG A 196 -12.58 -0.93 -10.51
N ILE A 197 -13.48 0.05 -10.63
CA ILE A 197 -14.48 0.37 -9.62
C ILE A 197 -15.86 0.08 -10.21
N TYR A 198 -16.49 -0.96 -9.68
CA TYR A 198 -17.83 -1.37 -10.01
C TYR A 198 -18.81 -0.89 -8.94
N VAL A 199 -20.06 -0.64 -9.33
CA VAL A 199 -21.16 -0.51 -8.37
C VAL A 199 -22.25 -1.50 -8.75
N GLY A 200 -22.44 -2.50 -7.90
CA GLY A 200 -23.36 -3.59 -8.15
C GLY A 200 -23.07 -4.33 -9.46
N GLY A 201 -21.80 -4.46 -9.83
CA GLY A 201 -21.36 -5.19 -11.00
C GLY A 201 -21.30 -4.40 -12.31
N ILE A 202 -21.61 -3.10 -12.29
CA ILE A 202 -21.45 -2.21 -13.45
C ILE A 202 -20.18 -1.39 -13.27
N LEU A 203 -19.27 -1.42 -14.25
CA LEU A 203 -18.04 -0.61 -14.21
C LEU A 203 -18.38 0.87 -14.32
N VAL A 204 -18.07 1.63 -13.27
CA VAL A 204 -18.33 3.07 -13.18
C VAL A 204 -17.09 3.88 -13.51
N SER A 205 -15.94 3.51 -12.94
CA SER A 205 -14.69 4.25 -13.13
C SER A 205 -13.44 3.37 -13.02
N ARG A 206 -12.29 3.96 -13.34
CA ARG A 206 -10.97 3.32 -13.21
C ARG A 206 -10.00 4.25 -12.46
N ASP A 207 -9.20 3.70 -11.55
CA ASP A 207 -8.06 4.36 -10.89
C ASP A 207 -6.87 3.41 -10.85
N GLU A 208 -5.90 3.65 -11.74
CA GLU A 208 -4.70 2.82 -11.93
C GLU A 208 -3.77 2.79 -10.70
N ARG A 209 -3.99 3.67 -9.72
CA ARG A 209 -3.18 3.70 -8.49
C ARG A 209 -3.59 2.60 -7.51
N LEU A 210 -4.79 2.06 -7.65
CA LEU A 210 -5.31 1.03 -6.74
C LEU A 210 -4.58 -0.29 -6.94
N ALA A 211 -4.41 -1.02 -5.84
CA ALA A 211 -3.77 -2.32 -5.79
C ALA A 211 -4.73 -3.48 -6.15
N ALA A 212 -6.03 -3.23 -6.07
CA ALA A 212 -7.09 -4.17 -6.36
C ALA A 212 -8.23 -3.49 -7.12
N SER A 213 -9.20 -4.29 -7.55
CA SER A 213 -10.48 -3.81 -8.06
C SER A 213 -11.56 -3.99 -7.00
N TYR A 214 -12.61 -3.17 -7.06
CA TYR A 214 -13.63 -3.10 -6.03
C TYR A 214 -15.02 -3.09 -6.65
N ASP A 215 -15.93 -3.83 -6.04
CA ASP A 215 -17.34 -3.80 -6.39
C ASP A 215 -18.13 -3.31 -5.19
N LEU A 216 -18.70 -2.12 -5.29
CA LEU A 216 -19.43 -1.47 -4.22
C LEU A 216 -20.86 -2.01 -4.19
N PRO A 217 -21.50 -2.05 -3.00
CA PRO A 217 -22.88 -2.51 -2.89
C PRO A 217 -23.85 -1.61 -3.66
N LEU A 218 -25.03 -2.13 -4.01
CA LEU A 218 -26.06 -1.35 -4.73
C LEU A 218 -26.52 -0.11 -3.94
N THR A 219 -26.38 -0.10 -2.62
CA THR A 219 -26.66 1.07 -1.77
C THR A 219 -25.76 2.26 -2.10
N ALA A 220 -24.55 2.04 -2.63
CA ALA A 220 -23.63 3.09 -3.08
C ALA A 220 -24.10 3.80 -4.36
N LYS A 221 -25.23 3.41 -4.97
CA LYS A 221 -25.81 4.11 -6.13
C LYS A 221 -26.16 5.57 -5.84
N GLY A 222 -26.55 5.89 -4.60
CA GLY A 222 -26.86 7.27 -4.19
C GLY A 222 -25.62 8.17 -4.10
N GLU A 223 -24.43 7.58 -4.12
CA GLU A 223 -23.14 8.25 -3.97
C GLU A 223 -22.47 8.52 -5.33
N GLN A 224 -23.14 8.15 -6.43
CA GLN A 224 -22.70 8.43 -7.79
C GLN A 224 -23.17 9.81 -8.25
N ASN A 225 -22.41 10.43 -9.14
CA ASN A 225 -22.93 11.58 -9.88
C ASN A 225 -24.16 11.16 -10.71
N ARG A 226 -25.01 12.12 -11.11
CA ARG A 226 -26.18 11.89 -12.00
C ARG A 226 -25.84 10.97 -13.17
N ASP A 227 -24.62 11.12 -13.65
CA ASP A 227 -24.12 10.47 -14.83
C ASP A 227 -23.45 9.09 -14.62
N ARG A 228 -23.31 8.62 -13.37
CA ARG A 228 -22.81 7.26 -13.04
C ARG A 228 -21.45 6.94 -13.64
N THR A 229 -20.61 7.96 -13.73
CA THR A 229 -19.23 7.86 -14.21
C THR A 229 -18.22 8.08 -13.08
N ILE A 230 -18.68 8.61 -11.95
CA ILE A 230 -17.85 8.95 -10.80
C ILE A 230 -18.63 8.61 -9.52
N VAL A 231 -17.96 7.97 -8.57
CA VAL A 231 -18.41 7.80 -7.19
C VAL A 231 -17.80 8.93 -6.36
N ASP A 232 -18.57 9.50 -5.43
CA ASP A 232 -18.05 10.47 -4.47
C ASP A 232 -16.78 9.94 -3.79
N GLY A 233 -15.75 10.79 -3.71
CA GLY A 233 -14.42 10.36 -3.25
C GLY A 233 -14.41 9.92 -1.79
N ALA A 234 -15.15 10.60 -0.92
CA ALA A 234 -15.21 10.26 0.51
C ALA A 234 -16.03 8.98 0.74
N ALA A 235 -17.12 8.82 -0.01
CA ALA A 235 -17.90 7.59 0.01
C ALA A 235 -17.10 6.38 -0.50
N LEU A 236 -16.38 6.54 -1.62
CA LEU A 236 -15.50 5.51 -2.17
C LEU A 236 -14.41 5.10 -1.17
N GLU A 237 -13.76 6.08 -0.54
CA GLU A 237 -12.77 5.83 0.52
C GLU A 237 -13.38 5.02 1.67
N THR A 238 -14.59 5.37 2.11
CA THR A 238 -15.29 4.69 3.20
C THR A 238 -15.58 3.23 2.85
N HIS A 239 -16.13 2.96 1.66
CA HIS A 239 -16.45 1.59 1.22
C HIS A 239 -15.20 0.72 1.11
N ILE A 240 -14.14 1.23 0.46
CA ILE A 240 -12.90 0.47 0.25
C ILE A 240 -12.21 0.19 1.58
N ARG A 241 -12.03 1.19 2.44
CA ARG A 241 -11.34 0.98 3.72
C ARG A 241 -12.10 0.07 4.65
N THR A 242 -13.43 0.17 4.68
CA THR A 242 -14.28 -0.72 5.49
C THR A 242 -14.14 -2.18 5.03
N ALA A 243 -14.14 -2.42 3.71
CA ALA A 243 -13.95 -3.76 3.16
C ALA A 243 -12.56 -4.32 3.49
N LEU A 244 -11.51 -3.53 3.29
CA LEU A 244 -10.13 -3.93 3.57
C LEU A 244 -9.88 -4.19 5.06
N ALA A 245 -10.35 -3.29 5.93
CA ALA A 245 -10.17 -3.40 7.38
C ALA A 245 -10.94 -4.57 8.02
N ALA A 246 -11.95 -5.10 7.32
CA ALA A 246 -12.72 -6.26 7.75
C ALA A 246 -12.27 -7.59 7.10
N SER A 247 -11.28 -7.56 6.20
CA SER A 247 -10.88 -8.75 5.43
C SER A 247 -9.95 -9.65 6.25
N THR A 248 -10.34 -10.92 6.36
CA THR A 248 -9.48 -12.00 6.88
C THR A 248 -8.90 -12.87 5.76
N ASP A 249 -9.11 -12.53 4.48
CA ASP A 249 -8.59 -13.29 3.34
C ASP A 249 -7.06 -13.14 3.29
N PRO A 250 -6.28 -14.24 3.43
CA PRO A 250 -4.83 -14.18 3.40
C PRO A 250 -4.29 -13.54 2.12
N ARG A 251 -4.96 -13.72 0.97
CA ARG A 251 -4.51 -13.16 -0.32
C ARG A 251 -4.64 -11.64 -0.35
N VAL A 252 -5.67 -11.09 0.32
CA VAL A 252 -5.83 -9.65 0.47
C VAL A 252 -4.73 -9.11 1.36
N ILE A 253 -4.52 -9.72 2.53
CA ILE A 253 -3.46 -9.31 3.46
C ILE A 253 -2.09 -9.39 2.76
N ASP A 254 -1.78 -10.51 2.12
CA ASP A 254 -0.55 -10.70 1.34
C ASP A 254 -0.36 -9.56 0.33
N ARG A 255 -1.39 -9.24 -0.46
CA ARG A 255 -1.30 -8.20 -1.49
C ARG A 255 -0.99 -6.82 -0.91
N PHE A 256 -1.70 -6.42 0.15
CA PHE A 256 -1.60 -5.08 0.69
C PHE A 256 -0.37 -4.90 1.59
N VAL A 257 0.04 -5.93 2.33
CA VAL A 257 1.29 -5.89 3.09
C VAL A 257 2.49 -5.86 2.15
N ASP A 258 2.55 -6.74 1.16
CA ASP A 258 3.64 -6.74 0.16
C ASP A 258 3.71 -5.41 -0.59
N ARG A 259 2.57 -4.85 -1.01
CA ARG A 259 2.57 -3.53 -1.67
C ARG A 259 3.03 -2.41 -0.74
N ALA A 260 2.69 -2.45 0.54
CA ALA A 260 3.13 -1.43 1.51
C ALA A 260 4.64 -1.49 1.78
N LEU A 261 5.21 -2.70 1.86
CA LEU A 261 6.63 -2.91 2.15
C LEU A 261 7.51 -2.77 0.91
N ASN A 262 7.12 -3.42 -0.19
CA ASN A 262 7.96 -3.61 -1.37
C ASN A 262 7.43 -2.86 -2.62
N GLY A 263 6.12 -2.66 -2.71
CA GLY A 263 5.46 -2.13 -3.91
C GLY A 263 5.45 -0.61 -4.05
N PRO A 264 4.70 -0.07 -5.04
CA PRO A 264 4.38 1.35 -5.13
C PRO A 264 3.60 1.84 -3.90
N ARG A 265 3.63 3.14 -3.64
CA ARG A 265 2.86 3.76 -2.56
C ARG A 265 1.37 3.42 -2.73
N LEU A 266 0.75 2.93 -1.66
CA LEU A 266 -0.70 2.69 -1.62
C LEU A 266 -1.48 3.99 -1.89
N SER A 267 -2.60 3.86 -2.59
CA SER A 267 -3.54 4.96 -2.75
C SER A 267 -4.11 5.38 -1.39
N ALA A 268 -4.51 6.64 -1.26
CA ALA A 268 -5.10 7.16 -0.02
C ALA A 268 -6.35 6.35 0.39
N VAL A 269 -7.16 5.93 -0.57
CA VAL A 269 -8.36 5.12 -0.33
C VAL A 269 -8.03 3.68 0.13
N GLU A 270 -6.81 3.21 -0.11
CA GLU A 270 -6.32 1.88 0.30
C GLU A 270 -5.42 1.92 1.54
N THR A 271 -5.27 3.08 2.17
CA THR A 271 -4.48 3.21 3.39
C THR A 271 -5.37 2.96 4.61
N TYR A 272 -5.63 1.68 4.90
CA TYR A 272 -6.68 1.28 5.87
C TYR A 272 -6.16 0.73 7.21
N PHE A 273 -4.85 0.47 7.36
CA PHE A 273 -4.32 -0.28 8.52
C PHE A 273 -4.74 0.29 9.89
N GLY A 274 -4.88 1.62 10.00
CA GLY A 274 -5.39 2.30 11.21
C GLY A 274 -6.83 1.97 11.61
N GLN A 275 -7.62 1.38 10.71
CA GLN A 275 -9.03 1.04 10.93
C GLN A 275 -9.22 -0.43 11.31
N VAL A 276 -8.15 -1.23 11.36
CA VAL A 276 -8.21 -2.65 11.75
C VAL A 276 -8.40 -2.77 13.26
N GLY A 277 -9.67 -2.84 13.67
CA GLY A 277 -10.08 -3.04 15.07
C GLY A 277 -10.41 -4.50 15.41
N ASP A 278 -10.89 -5.28 14.45
CA ASP A 278 -11.38 -6.64 14.68
C ASP A 278 -10.26 -7.62 15.05
N PHE A 279 -10.53 -8.48 16.04
CA PHE A 279 -9.55 -9.43 16.56
C PHE A 279 -9.17 -10.51 15.53
N ALA A 280 -10.13 -11.04 14.78
CA ALA A 280 -9.86 -12.07 13.79
C ALA A 280 -9.02 -11.52 12.64
N VAL A 281 -9.27 -10.27 12.22
CA VAL A 281 -8.44 -9.59 11.21
C VAL A 281 -7.02 -9.38 11.74
N ARG A 282 -6.87 -8.87 12.97
CA ARG A 282 -5.54 -8.72 13.60
C ARG A 282 -4.78 -10.04 13.68
N HIS A 283 -5.47 -11.13 14.04
CA HIS A 283 -4.90 -12.47 14.07
C HIS A 283 -4.40 -12.89 12.67
N ALA A 284 -5.18 -12.66 11.61
CA ALA A 284 -4.77 -12.97 10.25
C ALA A 284 -3.51 -12.20 9.81
N PHE A 285 -3.32 -10.94 10.24
CA PHE A 285 -2.06 -10.20 10.04
C PHE A 285 -0.88 -10.84 10.80
N ARG A 286 -1.10 -11.39 12.00
CA ARG A 286 -0.05 -12.13 12.73
C ARG A 286 0.29 -13.45 12.06
N GLU A 287 -0.70 -14.18 11.56
CA GLU A 287 -0.46 -15.39 10.77
C GLU A 287 0.30 -15.09 9.48
N TYR A 288 -0.01 -13.97 8.82
CA TYR A 288 0.78 -13.48 7.70
C TYR A 288 2.25 -13.32 8.10
N ALA A 289 2.51 -12.58 9.18
CA ALA A 289 3.88 -12.32 9.64
C ALA A 289 4.62 -13.61 9.96
N ASN A 290 4.00 -14.52 10.72
CA ASN A 290 4.60 -15.80 11.12
C ASN A 290 4.91 -16.73 9.92
N ARG A 291 4.16 -16.61 8.81
CA ARG A 291 4.44 -17.38 7.58
C ARG A 291 5.64 -16.84 6.80
N HIS A 292 5.90 -15.53 6.90
CA HIS A 292 6.94 -14.86 6.11
C HIS A 292 8.23 -14.62 6.90
N TRP A 293 8.13 -14.47 8.21
CA TRP A 293 9.23 -14.13 9.10
C TRP A 293 9.11 -14.91 10.42
N GLY A 294 10.24 -15.31 11.01
CA GLY A 294 10.24 -15.71 12.41
C GLY A 294 9.95 -14.53 13.32
N ALA A 295 9.31 -14.78 14.47
CA ALA A 295 8.89 -13.73 15.41
C ALA A 295 10.06 -12.87 15.96
N ASP A 296 11.29 -13.37 15.85
CA ASP A 296 12.51 -12.71 16.30
C ASP A 296 13.49 -12.39 15.16
N ASP A 297 13.07 -12.58 13.89
CA ASP A 297 13.91 -12.32 12.71
C ASP A 297 13.75 -10.89 12.18
N VAL A 298 12.76 -10.16 12.67
CA VAL A 298 12.38 -8.83 12.17
C VAL A 298 12.10 -7.82 13.28
N TYR A 299 12.43 -6.57 13.01
CA TYR A 299 12.06 -5.42 13.84
C TYR A 299 11.67 -4.24 12.95
N HIS A 300 11.20 -3.14 13.55
CA HIS A 300 10.98 -1.89 12.81
C HIS A 300 11.56 -0.67 13.54
N ASN A 301 12.01 0.31 12.76
CA ASN A 301 12.50 1.58 13.29
C ASN A 301 11.42 2.66 13.19
N GLY A 302 10.88 3.06 14.34
CA GLY A 302 9.85 4.09 14.44
C GLY A 302 10.35 5.53 14.25
N GLY A 303 11.64 5.77 14.04
CA GLY A 303 12.21 7.10 13.75
C GLY A 303 13.46 7.48 14.56
N ASN A 304 14.59 7.55 13.86
CA ASN A 304 15.82 8.36 14.05
C ASN A 304 16.59 8.40 15.38
N LYS A 305 16.25 7.65 16.43
CA LYS A 305 16.98 7.75 17.72
C LYS A 305 17.70 6.49 18.19
N ALA A 306 17.76 5.45 17.35
CA ALA A 306 18.25 4.14 17.77
C ALA A 306 19.24 3.53 16.75
N VAL A 307 20.15 4.34 16.20
CA VAL A 307 21.11 3.89 15.18
C VAL A 307 22.00 2.77 15.72
N GLU A 308 22.44 2.88 16.98
CA GLU A 308 23.28 1.85 17.61
C GLU A 308 22.51 0.55 17.87
N ASP A 309 21.27 0.66 18.33
CA ASP A 309 20.36 -0.49 18.51
C ASP A 309 20.01 -1.18 17.18
N GLU A 310 19.88 -0.41 16.11
CA GLU A 310 19.65 -0.92 14.76
C GLU A 310 20.89 -1.65 14.24
N LEU A 311 22.08 -1.05 14.32
CA LEU A 311 23.33 -1.71 13.94
C LEU A 311 23.55 -3.00 14.75
N HIS A 312 23.18 -2.98 16.03
CA HIS A 312 23.23 -4.15 16.90
C HIS A 312 22.36 -5.32 16.39
N LEU A 313 21.09 -5.04 16.04
CA LEU A 313 20.17 -6.07 15.52
C LEU A 313 20.60 -6.54 14.12
N GLN A 314 21.02 -5.62 13.25
CA GLN A 314 21.49 -5.94 11.90
C GLN A 314 22.76 -6.81 11.92
N GLY A 315 23.69 -6.55 12.84
CA GLY A 315 24.89 -7.38 13.04
C GLY A 315 24.58 -8.84 13.42
N ARG A 316 23.32 -9.14 13.78
CA ARG A 316 22.83 -10.48 14.12
C ARG A 316 22.00 -11.12 13.02
N GLY A 317 21.87 -10.46 11.87
CA GLY A 317 21.01 -10.92 10.78
C GLY A 317 19.52 -10.67 11.00
N ILE A 318 19.14 -9.88 12.02
CA ILE A 318 17.75 -9.48 12.24
C ILE A 318 17.43 -8.32 11.29
N THR A 319 16.33 -8.44 10.55
CA THR A 319 16.01 -7.54 9.44
C THR A 319 15.11 -6.39 9.88
N CYS A 320 15.46 -5.16 9.51
CA CYS A 320 14.59 -4.00 9.67
C CYS A 320 13.51 -3.98 8.58
N LEU A 321 12.24 -4.10 8.97
CA LEU A 321 11.14 -3.90 8.05
C LEU A 321 10.85 -2.40 7.90
N THR A 322 10.87 -1.94 6.67
CA THR A 322 10.54 -0.57 6.29
C THR A 322 9.38 -0.56 5.31
N SER A 323 8.70 0.58 5.17
CA SER A 323 7.56 0.72 4.25
C SER A 323 7.55 2.10 3.63
N LYS A 324 6.86 2.27 2.50
CA LYS A 324 6.63 3.58 1.87
C LYS A 324 5.45 4.36 2.47
N LEU A 325 4.91 3.87 3.58
CA LEU A 325 3.85 4.52 4.34
C LEU A 325 4.41 5.71 5.13
N ASN A 326 3.53 6.62 5.55
CA ASN A 326 3.92 7.62 6.55
C ASN A 326 4.26 6.92 7.89
N GLN A 327 4.96 7.63 8.77
CA GLN A 327 5.48 7.07 10.02
C GLN A 327 4.39 6.47 10.93
N ASP A 328 3.21 7.10 11.01
CA ASP A 328 2.10 6.62 11.84
C ASP A 328 1.48 5.34 11.29
N MET A 329 1.28 5.30 9.98
CA MET A 329 0.71 4.15 9.31
C MET A 329 1.71 2.99 9.22
N HIS A 330 3.00 3.27 9.08
CA HIS A 330 4.06 2.27 9.21
C HIS A 330 4.04 1.63 10.60
N ARG A 331 4.04 2.44 11.68
CA ARG A 331 3.94 1.94 13.06
C ARG A 331 2.68 1.09 13.28
N THR A 332 1.56 1.53 12.71
CA THR A 332 0.30 0.80 12.78
C THR A 332 0.39 -0.57 12.09
N LEU A 333 0.91 -0.61 10.86
CA LEU A 333 1.12 -1.85 10.13
C LEU A 333 2.06 -2.81 10.89
N MET A 334 3.18 -2.31 11.40
CA MET A 334 4.11 -3.11 12.20
C MET A 334 3.46 -3.68 13.45
N SER A 335 2.63 -2.89 14.14
CA SER A 335 1.83 -3.35 15.27
C SER A 335 0.81 -4.43 14.87
N LEU A 336 0.15 -4.30 13.71
CA LEU A 336 -0.74 -5.37 13.21
C LEU A 336 0.01 -6.66 12.92
N LEU A 337 1.21 -6.55 12.33
CA LEU A 337 2.08 -7.69 12.00
C LEU A 337 2.76 -8.31 13.22
N GLY A 338 2.88 -7.57 14.33
CA GLY A 338 3.58 -8.02 15.53
C GLY A 338 5.07 -7.84 15.53
N VAL A 339 5.54 -7.00 14.63
CA VAL A 339 6.93 -6.65 14.51
C VAL A 339 7.25 -5.68 15.65
N LYS A 340 8.23 -6.05 16.48
CA LYS A 340 8.63 -5.24 17.64
C LYS A 340 9.33 -3.96 17.18
N PRO A 341 9.13 -2.82 17.86
CA PRO A 341 9.96 -1.65 17.63
C PRO A 341 11.40 -1.96 18.08
N VAL A 342 12.38 -1.30 17.44
CA VAL A 342 13.82 -1.49 17.66
C VAL A 342 14.22 -1.62 19.14
N HIS A 343 13.74 -0.75 20.03
CA HIS A 343 14.09 -0.77 21.46
C HIS A 343 13.55 -2.01 22.20
N GLU A 344 12.34 -2.47 21.86
CA GLU A 344 11.77 -3.69 22.42
C GLU A 344 12.48 -4.92 21.88
N ALA A 345 12.84 -4.92 20.59
CA ALA A 345 13.62 -6.00 19.98
C ALA A 345 14.99 -6.12 20.66
N VAL A 346 15.72 -5.01 20.86
CA VAL A 346 16.99 -5.01 21.61
C VAL A 346 16.78 -5.53 23.02
N THR A 347 15.76 -5.07 23.75
CA THR A 347 15.48 -5.54 25.12
C THR A 347 15.14 -7.03 25.16
N HIS A 348 14.40 -7.53 24.17
CA HIS A 348 14.04 -8.93 24.05
C HIS A 348 15.28 -9.81 23.85
N HIS A 349 16.15 -9.43 22.92
CA HIS A 349 17.41 -10.14 22.70
C HIS A 349 18.42 -9.92 23.82
N ALA A 350 18.36 -8.79 24.52
CA ALA A 350 19.21 -8.46 25.65
C ALA A 350 19.03 -9.38 26.85
N ARG A 351 17.78 -9.74 27.15
CA ARG A 351 17.45 -10.64 28.28
C ARG A 351 18.03 -12.05 28.12
N GLN A 352 18.55 -12.37 26.93
CA GLN A 352 19.21 -13.63 26.64
C GLN A 352 20.73 -13.59 26.92
N TYR A 353 21.30 -12.47 27.37
CA TYR A 353 22.74 -12.40 27.68
C TYR A 353 23.09 -12.93 29.07
N PRO A 354 24.19 -13.69 29.19
CA PRO A 354 24.80 -13.93 30.48
C PRO A 354 25.31 -12.62 31.07
N ARG A 355 25.19 -12.47 32.39
CA ARG A 355 25.88 -11.40 33.14
C ARG A 355 27.37 -11.43 32.82
N THR A 356 28.05 -10.28 32.87
CA THR A 356 29.50 -10.14 32.66
C THR A 356 30.26 -11.27 33.34
N GLN A 357 30.92 -12.11 32.54
CA GLN A 357 31.70 -13.24 33.02
C GLN A 357 33.11 -12.77 33.33
N TRP A 358 33.27 -12.20 34.52
CA TRP A 358 34.57 -11.80 35.04
C TRP A 358 35.47 -13.02 35.24
N ILE A 359 36.71 -12.91 34.77
CA ILE A 359 37.76 -13.91 34.90
C ILE A 359 38.69 -13.47 36.04
N LYS A 360 39.06 -14.40 36.92
CA LYS A 360 40.10 -14.10 37.92
C LYS A 360 41.43 -13.91 37.19
N LEU A 361 42.23 -12.94 37.60
CA LEU A 361 43.48 -12.64 36.90
C LEU A 361 44.46 -13.83 36.90
N ASP A 362 44.37 -14.72 37.90
CA ASP A 362 45.17 -15.94 37.97
C ASP A 362 44.76 -17.01 36.94
N ASP A 363 43.54 -16.91 36.38
CA ASP A 363 43.06 -17.79 35.29
C ASP A 363 43.46 -17.25 33.91
N VAL A 364 44.03 -16.04 33.82
CA VAL A 364 44.54 -15.45 32.59
C VAL A 364 45.97 -15.96 32.34
N SER A 365 46.26 -16.41 31.11
CA SER A 365 47.60 -16.90 30.76
C SER A 365 48.68 -15.86 31.06
N ILE A 366 49.89 -16.32 31.41
CA ILE A 366 51.03 -15.46 31.77
C ILE A 366 51.30 -14.39 30.69
N ASP A 367 51.25 -14.75 29.41
CA ASP A 367 51.53 -13.81 28.31
C ASP A 367 50.45 -12.73 28.18
N ARG A 368 49.16 -13.11 28.21
CA ARG A 368 48.04 -12.15 28.26
C ARG A 368 48.12 -11.22 29.48
N ARG A 369 48.52 -11.76 30.64
CA ARG A 369 48.71 -10.97 31.87
C ARG A 369 49.85 -9.96 31.71
N ARG A 370 50.96 -10.37 31.10
CA ARG A 370 52.07 -9.45 30.75
C ARG A 370 51.60 -8.34 29.82
N THR A 371 50.83 -8.68 28.78
CA THR A 371 50.26 -7.67 27.86
C THR A 371 49.38 -6.67 28.61
N LEU A 372 48.52 -7.14 29.51
CA LEU A 372 47.65 -6.29 30.34
C LEU A 372 48.48 -5.37 31.25
N ASP A 373 49.39 -5.94 32.04
CA ASP A 373 50.23 -5.20 32.99
C ASP A 373 51.02 -4.11 32.28
N LEU A 374 51.57 -4.44 31.11
CA LEU A 374 52.30 -3.51 30.27
C LEU A 374 51.41 -2.37 29.75
N ALA A 375 50.24 -2.70 29.18
CA ALA A 375 49.34 -1.70 28.65
C ALA A 375 48.89 -0.71 29.75
N CYS A 376 48.59 -1.23 30.95
CA CYS A 376 48.26 -0.42 32.11
C CYS A 376 49.44 0.43 32.59
N ALA A 377 50.67 -0.10 32.60
CA ALA A 377 51.86 0.63 33.01
C ALA A 377 52.19 1.77 32.04
N VAL A 378 52.13 1.52 30.73
CA VAL A 378 52.31 2.55 29.69
C VAL A 378 51.27 3.64 29.85
N PHE A 379 49.99 3.27 29.97
CA PHE A 379 48.91 4.24 30.10
C PHE A 379 49.05 5.10 31.38
N ARG A 380 49.32 4.47 32.53
CA ARG A 380 49.54 5.20 33.80
C ARG A 380 50.79 6.07 33.78
N SER A 381 51.83 5.68 33.05
CA SER A 381 53.00 6.51 32.86
C SER A 381 52.71 7.77 32.04
N ALA A 382 51.81 7.66 31.06
CA ALA A 382 51.43 8.80 30.23
C ALA A 382 50.43 9.73 30.94
N PHE A 383 49.43 9.18 31.64
CA PHE A 383 48.30 9.97 32.14
C PHE A 383 48.21 10.06 33.68
N GLY A 384 49.13 9.44 34.40
CA GLY A 384 49.17 9.40 35.87
C GLY A 384 48.74 8.05 36.45
N LEU A 385 49.21 7.74 37.67
CA LEU A 385 48.92 6.47 38.35
C LEU A 385 47.41 6.25 38.56
N ASP A 386 46.69 7.34 38.84
CA ASP A 386 45.25 7.35 39.02
C ASP A 386 44.50 7.56 37.71
N ALA A 387 45.06 7.25 36.54
CA ALA A 387 44.37 7.40 35.25
C ALA A 387 43.46 6.21 34.90
N LEU A 388 43.69 5.04 35.50
CA LEU A 388 42.82 3.86 35.41
C LEU A 388 42.31 3.44 36.77
N GLY A 389 41.08 2.92 36.80
CA GLY A 389 40.48 2.34 38.00
C GLY A 389 40.96 0.93 38.26
N GLU A 390 40.13 0.11 38.90
CA GLU A 390 40.38 -1.33 39.05
C GLU A 390 40.27 -2.01 37.68
N VAL A 391 41.35 -2.61 37.21
CA VAL A 391 41.37 -3.28 35.90
C VAL A 391 41.00 -4.75 36.06
N LYS A 392 39.96 -5.20 35.35
CA LYS A 392 39.47 -6.59 35.36
C LYS A 392 39.43 -7.17 33.97
N VAL A 393 39.47 -8.49 33.87
CA VAL A 393 39.34 -9.22 32.60
C VAL A 393 37.99 -9.93 32.58
N TYR A 394 37.30 -9.90 31.45
CA TYR A 394 36.05 -10.63 31.25
C TYR A 394 36.09 -11.45 29.96
N ARG A 395 35.36 -12.57 29.92
CA ARG A 395 35.26 -13.40 28.71
C ARG A 395 34.15 -12.89 27.79
N GLU A 396 32.99 -12.69 28.39
CA GLU A 396 31.77 -12.20 27.76
C GLU A 396 31.14 -11.13 28.65
N ASP A 397 30.61 -10.10 28.03
CA ASP A 397 29.87 -9.02 28.68
C ASP A 397 28.64 -8.65 27.85
N GLU A 398 27.56 -8.25 28.52
CA GLU A 398 26.31 -7.81 27.89
C GLU A 398 26.56 -6.70 26.85
N GLY A 399 27.40 -5.72 27.18
CA GLY A 399 27.83 -4.63 26.31
C GLY A 399 28.74 -5.08 25.17
N SER A 400 29.65 -6.04 25.41
CA SER A 400 30.52 -6.57 24.36
C SER A 400 29.74 -7.31 23.26
N THR A 401 28.63 -7.96 23.61
CA THR A 401 27.67 -8.53 22.66
C THR A 401 26.74 -7.50 22.03
N ARG A 402 26.55 -6.34 22.66
CA ARG A 402 25.71 -5.26 22.16
C ARG A 402 26.38 -4.32 21.18
N TYR A 403 27.57 -3.83 21.50
CA TYR A 403 28.20 -2.76 20.75
C TYR A 403 29.61 -3.14 20.26
N CYS A 404 29.90 -4.45 20.17
CA CYS A 404 31.23 -4.97 19.82
C CYS A 404 32.34 -4.35 20.68
N THR A 405 32.03 -4.00 21.93
CA THR A 405 33.01 -3.34 22.78
C THR A 405 34.10 -4.34 23.17
N SER A 406 35.34 -3.88 23.06
CA SER A 406 36.52 -4.64 23.46
C SER A 406 36.89 -4.35 24.93
N GLY A 407 36.27 -3.34 25.53
CA GLY A 407 36.35 -2.99 26.94
C GLY A 407 35.01 -2.51 27.47
N ILE A 408 34.97 -2.27 28.77
CA ILE A 408 33.87 -1.59 29.47
C ILE A 408 34.46 -0.74 30.59
N TYR A 409 33.89 0.44 30.83
CA TYR A 409 34.14 1.20 32.06
C TYR A 409 32.85 1.28 32.88
N GLN A 410 32.94 0.93 34.16
CA GLN A 410 31.83 0.97 35.12
C GLN A 410 32.06 2.07 36.15
N PRO A 411 31.49 3.29 35.96
CA PRO A 411 31.73 4.44 36.84
C PRO A 411 31.35 4.18 38.30
N ALA A 412 30.31 3.37 38.54
CA ALA A 412 29.79 3.11 39.88
C ALA A 412 30.81 2.46 40.82
N ASN A 413 31.71 1.64 40.28
CA ASN A 413 32.71 0.90 41.04
C ASN A 413 34.15 1.25 40.64
N ASP A 414 34.32 2.24 39.75
CA ASP A 414 35.59 2.60 39.14
C ASP A 414 36.34 1.38 38.53
N VAL A 415 35.62 0.54 37.77
CA VAL A 415 36.18 -0.68 37.15
C VAL A 415 36.36 -0.49 35.65
N THR A 416 37.56 -0.77 35.15
CA THR A 416 37.89 -0.89 33.72
C THR A 416 38.00 -2.37 33.35
N GLY A 417 37.00 -2.90 32.65
CA GLY A 417 36.98 -4.26 32.13
C GLY A 417 37.60 -4.35 30.74
N LEU A 418 38.44 -5.36 30.50
CA LEU A 418 38.97 -5.70 29.18
C LEU A 418 38.51 -7.10 28.77
N LYS A 419 38.12 -7.27 27.51
CA LYS A 419 37.77 -8.59 26.98
C LYS A 419 39.02 -9.46 26.85
N GLU A 420 38.96 -10.70 27.30
CA GLU A 420 40.11 -11.63 27.37
C GLU A 420 40.88 -11.73 26.03
N SER A 421 40.17 -11.78 24.90
CA SER A 421 40.77 -11.86 23.56
C SER A 421 41.55 -10.61 23.14
N THR A 422 41.33 -9.46 23.79
CA THR A 422 42.07 -8.23 23.47
C THR A 422 43.49 -8.25 24.00
N LEU A 423 43.78 -9.16 24.93
CA LEU A 423 45.08 -9.34 25.57
C LEU A 423 46.07 -10.14 24.70
N ASP A 424 45.59 -10.69 23.57
CA ASP A 424 46.42 -11.42 22.60
C ASP A 424 47.38 -10.48 21.84
N HIS A 425 47.07 -9.19 21.77
CA HIS A 425 47.86 -8.19 21.04
C HIS A 425 47.98 -6.89 21.83
N LEU A 426 49.21 -6.50 22.15
CA LEU A 426 49.49 -5.27 22.92
C LEU A 426 48.87 -4.02 22.32
N ASN A 427 48.91 -3.85 20.99
CA ASN A 427 48.30 -2.71 20.31
C ASN A 427 46.79 -2.65 20.56
N THR A 428 46.10 -3.80 20.42
CA THR A 428 44.67 -3.90 20.70
C THR A 428 44.37 -3.60 22.17
N THR A 429 45.17 -4.15 23.10
CA THR A 429 45.03 -3.87 24.53
C THR A 429 45.21 -2.38 24.83
N LEU A 430 46.28 -1.75 24.32
CA LEU A 430 46.55 -0.32 24.50
C LEU A 430 45.41 0.55 23.96
N ARG A 431 44.86 0.21 22.78
CA ARG A 431 43.71 0.91 22.20
C ARG A 431 42.49 0.83 23.12
N VAL A 432 42.21 -0.35 23.67
CA VAL A 432 41.09 -0.56 24.61
C VAL A 432 41.32 0.21 25.91
N VAL A 433 42.51 0.07 26.52
CA VAL A 433 42.86 0.82 27.74
C VAL A 433 42.74 2.33 27.53
N PHE A 434 43.15 2.83 26.35
CA PHE A 434 43.03 4.24 26.00
C PHE A 434 41.57 4.68 25.91
N HIS A 435 40.74 3.91 25.20
CA HIS A 435 39.30 4.18 25.06
C HIS A 435 38.59 4.17 26.42
N GLU A 436 38.75 3.11 27.21
CA GLU A 436 38.10 3.00 28.52
C GLU A 436 38.65 4.02 29.53
N GLY A 437 39.94 4.37 29.42
CA GLY A 437 40.53 5.47 30.16
C GLY A 437 39.89 6.82 29.84
N GLY A 438 39.50 7.05 28.58
CA GLY A 438 38.71 8.21 28.17
C GLY A 438 37.34 8.27 28.85
N HIS A 439 36.62 7.15 28.91
CA HIS A 439 35.35 7.07 29.64
C HIS A 439 35.51 7.38 31.13
N ARG A 440 36.57 6.86 31.75
CA ARG A 440 36.89 7.15 33.14
C ARG A 440 37.20 8.61 33.40
N ARG A 441 38.00 9.22 32.53
CA ARG A 441 38.33 10.63 32.62
C ARG A 441 37.09 11.52 32.52
N ALA A 442 36.26 11.29 31.50
CA ALA A 442 34.99 11.99 31.32
C ALA A 442 34.08 11.88 32.55
N ALA A 443 34.00 10.67 33.15
CA ALA A 443 33.21 10.44 34.36
C ALA A 443 33.74 11.23 35.59
N ARG A 444 35.07 11.34 35.75
CA ARG A 444 35.66 12.10 36.87
C ARG A 444 35.48 13.61 36.74
N ASP A 445 35.39 14.11 35.51
CA ASP A 445 35.12 15.52 35.22
C ASP A 445 33.64 15.90 35.41
N GLY A 446 32.82 15.00 35.99
CA GLY A 446 31.43 15.24 36.35
C GLY A 446 30.43 14.90 35.25
N HIS A 447 30.88 14.32 34.13
CA HIS A 447 30.02 13.94 33.02
C HIS A 447 29.74 12.43 33.03
N LEU A 448 28.57 12.06 33.57
CA LEU A 448 28.17 10.66 33.76
C LEU A 448 27.67 9.96 32.48
N THR A 449 27.70 10.62 31.32
CA THR A 449 27.19 10.01 30.09
C THR A 449 28.19 8.98 29.57
N SER A 450 27.86 7.70 29.74
CA SER A 450 28.67 6.54 29.33
C SER A 450 28.63 6.25 27.81
N SER A 451 28.36 7.26 26.98
CA SER A 451 28.29 7.11 25.53
C SER A 451 29.59 7.56 24.88
N ASP A 452 30.12 6.75 23.97
CA ASP A 452 31.25 7.03 23.08
C ASP A 452 31.06 8.30 22.24
N ARG A 453 29.85 8.85 22.16
CA ARG A 453 29.50 10.05 21.40
C ARG A 453 29.05 11.21 22.29
N SER A 454 29.38 11.17 23.57
CA SER A 454 29.18 12.32 24.45
C SER A 454 30.28 13.35 24.22
N GLU A 455 29.91 14.62 24.22
CA GLU A 455 30.86 15.75 24.12
C GLU A 455 31.99 15.64 25.15
N SER A 456 31.66 15.19 26.36
CA SER A 456 32.64 14.95 27.43
C SER A 456 33.63 13.83 27.12
N PHE A 457 33.18 12.74 26.49
CA PHE A 457 34.08 11.67 26.08
C PHE A 457 34.98 12.12 24.94
N GLU A 458 34.42 12.79 23.93
CA GLU A 458 35.21 13.36 22.84
C GLU A 458 36.26 14.35 23.35
N PHE A 459 35.88 15.22 24.30
CA PHE A 459 36.82 16.14 24.95
C PHE A 459 37.93 15.39 25.73
N ALA A 460 37.58 14.35 26.48
CA ALA A 460 38.55 13.52 27.19
C ALA A 460 39.55 12.86 26.21
N MET A 461 39.06 12.34 25.09
CA MET A 461 39.89 11.74 24.04
C MET A 461 40.79 12.76 23.34
N HIS A 462 40.28 13.97 23.06
CA HIS A 462 41.06 15.08 22.52
C HIS A 462 42.17 15.50 23.47
N ASP A 463 41.88 15.67 24.75
CA ASP A 463 42.88 16.06 25.75
C ASP A 463 43.94 14.97 25.93
N MET A 464 43.53 13.70 26.02
CA MET A 464 44.45 12.57 26.10
C MET A 464 45.34 12.47 24.86
N GLY A 465 44.79 12.66 23.67
CA GLY A 465 45.55 12.72 22.42
C GLY A 465 46.54 13.89 22.39
N GLY A 466 46.10 15.09 22.79
CA GLY A 466 46.94 16.28 22.89
C GLY A 466 48.08 16.10 23.90
N HIS A 467 47.82 15.44 25.03
CA HIS A 467 48.84 15.13 26.03
C HIS A 467 49.90 14.17 25.48
N LEU A 468 49.51 13.12 24.76
CA LEU A 468 50.47 12.22 24.11
C LEU A 468 51.34 12.95 23.09
N LEU A 469 50.74 13.80 22.25
CA LEU A 469 51.50 14.62 21.30
C LEU A 469 52.49 15.55 22.01
N HIS A 470 52.08 16.14 23.15
CA HIS A 470 52.95 16.97 23.97
C HIS A 470 54.14 16.17 24.55
N LEU A 471 53.91 14.94 25.03
CA LEU A 471 54.97 14.06 25.52
C LEU A 471 55.98 13.70 24.43
N LEU A 472 55.54 13.59 23.16
CA LEU A 472 56.42 13.29 22.02
C LEU A 472 57.34 14.46 21.64
N ILE A 473 56.92 15.71 21.88
CA ILE A 473 57.69 16.91 21.52
C ILE A 473 58.50 17.51 22.67
N THR A 474 58.20 17.13 23.91
CA THR A 474 58.92 17.62 25.09
C THR A 474 60.17 16.76 25.33
N PRO A 475 61.39 17.32 25.21
CA PRO A 475 62.65 16.57 25.30
C PRO A 475 63.03 16.14 26.72
N ALA A 476 62.08 16.14 27.66
CA ALA A 476 62.33 15.59 28.99
C ALA A 476 62.52 14.06 28.87
N PRO A 477 63.40 13.45 29.67
CA PRO A 477 63.49 12.00 29.78
C PRO A 477 62.22 11.50 30.49
N HIS A 478 61.11 11.48 29.79
CA HIS A 478 59.93 10.73 30.19
C HIS A 478 60.36 9.27 30.19
N ARG A 479 60.72 8.77 31.37
CA ARG A 479 60.80 7.34 31.60
C ARG A 479 59.36 6.83 31.51
N LEU A 480 58.87 6.61 30.27
CA LEU A 480 58.02 5.45 30.04
C LEU A 480 58.70 4.33 30.81
N PRO A 481 58.01 3.59 31.70
CA PRO A 481 58.64 2.55 32.49
C PRO A 481 59.45 1.73 31.51
N LEU A 482 60.77 1.93 31.56
CA LEU A 482 61.69 1.30 30.64
C LEU A 482 61.51 -0.14 31.04
N LEU A 483 60.75 -0.82 30.20
CA LEU A 483 60.70 -2.26 30.11
C LEU A 483 62.13 -2.70 30.30
N ASP A 484 62.43 -3.26 31.47
CA ASP A 484 63.71 -3.87 31.68
C ASP A 484 63.86 -4.88 30.53
N PRO A 485 64.77 -4.65 29.56
CA PRO A 485 64.86 -5.52 28.40
C PRO A 485 65.26 -6.94 28.81
N ALA A 486 65.87 -7.10 30.00
CA ALA A 486 66.18 -8.40 30.60
C ALA A 486 64.97 -9.04 31.29
N ALA A 487 63.95 -8.27 31.69
CA ALA A 487 62.66 -8.82 32.15
C ALA A 487 61.73 -9.19 30.98
N TRP A 488 61.99 -8.63 29.78
CA TRP A 488 61.26 -8.92 28.56
C TRP A 488 61.92 -10.09 27.79
N HIS A 489 61.52 -11.32 28.12
CA HIS A 489 62.00 -12.55 27.46
C HIS A 489 60.93 -13.26 26.60
N GLY A 490 60.03 -12.52 25.95
CA GLY A 490 59.04 -13.14 25.06
C GLY A 490 58.43 -12.18 24.05
N THR A 491 58.77 -12.38 22.78
CA THR A 491 58.36 -11.65 21.58
C THR A 491 59.10 -10.32 21.37
N PRO A 492 59.86 -10.14 20.26
CA PRO A 492 60.41 -8.85 19.88
C PRO A 492 59.29 -7.81 19.78
N LEU A 493 59.56 -6.57 20.21
CA LEU A 493 58.73 -5.46 19.78
C LEU A 493 58.67 -5.48 18.24
N PRO A 494 57.51 -5.21 17.61
CA PRO A 494 57.45 -5.08 16.16
C PRO A 494 58.52 -4.09 15.72
N ASP A 495 59.31 -4.43 14.70
CA ASP A 495 60.32 -3.53 14.16
C ASP A 495 59.64 -2.20 13.82
N GLY A 496 60.09 -1.13 14.48
CA GLY A 496 59.53 0.21 14.31
C GLY A 496 59.81 0.72 12.90
N THR A 497 58.74 1.13 12.20
CA THR A 497 58.79 2.03 11.03
C THR A 497 58.62 3.47 11.46
#